data_AF-A0A9P3UKW1-F1
#
_entry.id   AF-A0A9P3UKW1-F1
#
_cell.length_a   1.000
_cell.length_b   1.000
_cell.length_c   1.000
_cell.angle_alpha   90.00
_cell.angle_beta   90.00
_cell.angle_gamma   90.00
#
_symmetry.space_group_name_H-M   'P 1'
#
loop_
_entity.id
_entity.type
_entity.pdbx_description
1 polymer ?
#
loop_
_entity_poly.entity_id
_entity_poly.type
_entity_poly.pdbx_seq_one_letter_code
_entity_poly.pdbx_strand_id
1 'polypeptide(L)'
;MPPRKRSRKKAKAVQSEAHDEEEEVPRPALTGPVNVNTTGFSVLPAELLLEIISHIPCLPIPALPKDLESTYADRAKLSQMCRSLRRAFLPVVWERIETLRRNASAKSLATELIRQLEIVTVRDPSLAAYVKVVNVELTNYSCDTVMEEFARCLALFRNLETIQIFYTSGCPNVVDTQAAFKDRQFPSLRSVVIPDYAAAILPSCPGAQSVTWTSQMQVDSTIAWCPNIRRFSGCAHYPSPGRHVEWVNWHLVDGKVLANTLFLPTVYIIKTVGEARKPADDSTCRSSEHVIPRKVYERDLVMLDVRGTSNVSKRYLAYLA
;
A
#
# COMPACT_ATOMS: atom_id res chain seq x y z
N MET A 1 -51.89 10.50 -5.73
CA MET A 1 -51.47 11.89 -6.01
C MET A 1 -50.10 11.87 -6.69
N PRO A 2 -49.91 12.46 -7.87
CA PRO A 2 -48.61 12.47 -8.54
C PRO A 2 -47.71 13.61 -8.02
N PRO A 3 -46.37 13.44 -8.05
CA PRO A 3 -45.44 14.43 -7.51
C PRO A 3 -45.29 15.64 -8.44
N ARG A 4 -45.43 16.83 -7.85
CA ARG A 4 -45.42 18.14 -8.51
C ARG A 4 -43.97 18.53 -8.85
N LYS A 5 -43.63 18.55 -10.15
CA LYS A 5 -42.33 19.01 -10.67
C LYS A 5 -42.14 20.51 -10.39
N ARG A 6 -41.23 20.87 -9.47
CA ARG A 6 -40.80 22.26 -9.25
C ARG A 6 -39.70 22.64 -10.25
N SER A 7 -40.08 23.45 -11.24
CA SER A 7 -39.18 24.14 -12.15
C SER A 7 -38.31 25.15 -11.38
N ARG A 8 -37.00 24.90 -11.32
CA ARG A 8 -36.01 25.81 -10.70
C ARG A 8 -35.47 26.75 -11.78
N LYS A 9 -35.94 28.00 -11.74
CA LYS A 9 -35.54 29.10 -12.64
C LYS A 9 -34.09 29.52 -12.30
N LYS A 10 -33.15 29.36 -13.24
CA LYS A 10 -31.78 29.86 -13.13
C LYS A 10 -31.79 31.39 -13.26
N ALA A 11 -31.49 32.10 -12.19
CA ALA A 11 -31.12 33.51 -12.25
C ALA A 11 -29.64 33.61 -12.60
N LYS A 12 -29.35 34.31 -13.69
CA LYS A 12 -28.01 34.61 -14.20
C LYS A 12 -27.57 35.92 -13.53
N ALA A 13 -26.76 35.83 -12.49
CA ALA A 13 -26.16 37.00 -11.85
C ALA A 13 -24.91 37.39 -12.64
N VAL A 14 -24.98 38.58 -13.22
CA VAL A 14 -23.86 39.31 -13.82
C VAL A 14 -23.10 39.93 -12.65
N GLN A 15 -21.83 39.56 -12.47
CA GLN A 15 -20.92 40.23 -11.53
C GLN A 15 -20.11 41.25 -12.32
N SER A 16 -20.31 42.52 -11.97
CA SER A 16 -19.50 43.66 -12.34
C SER A 16 -18.21 43.65 -11.55
N GLU A 17 -17.08 43.77 -12.25
CA GLU A 17 -15.76 44.04 -11.70
C GLU A 17 -15.76 45.47 -11.12
N ALA A 18 -15.66 45.56 -9.79
CA ALA A 18 -15.31 46.78 -9.08
C ALA A 18 -13.93 46.57 -8.47
N HIS A 19 -12.97 47.38 -8.94
CA HIS A 19 -11.61 47.48 -8.45
C HIS A 19 -11.66 48.32 -7.16
N ASP A 20 -11.76 47.65 -6.00
CA ASP A 20 -11.55 48.29 -4.70
C ASP A 20 -10.06 48.25 -4.38
N GLU A 21 -9.43 49.43 -4.41
CA GLU A 21 -8.11 49.66 -3.84
C GLU A 21 -8.23 49.59 -2.30
N GLU A 22 -7.99 48.40 -1.73
CA GLU A 22 -7.89 48.23 -0.28
C GLU A 22 -6.63 48.94 0.23
N GLU A 23 -6.86 50.08 0.86
CA GLU A 23 -5.93 50.83 1.69
C GLU A 23 -5.38 49.91 2.81
N GLU A 24 -4.11 49.55 2.70
CA GLU A 24 -3.40 48.64 3.61
C GLU A 24 -3.24 49.29 4.98
N VAL A 25 -4.24 49.12 5.86
CA VAL A 25 -4.20 49.58 7.26
C VAL A 25 -3.01 48.91 7.98
N PRO A 26 -2.01 49.68 8.45
CA PRO A 26 -0.83 49.14 9.12
C PRO A 26 -1.25 48.38 10.37
N ARG A 27 -1.10 47.04 10.35
CA ARG A 27 -1.36 46.21 11.52
C ARG A 27 -0.38 46.60 12.62
N PRO A 28 -0.85 47.05 13.81
CA PRO A 28 0.03 47.44 14.89
C PRO A 28 0.89 46.25 15.30
N ALA A 29 2.21 46.43 15.23
CA ALA A 29 3.19 45.46 15.70
C ALA A 29 3.00 45.28 17.22
N LEU A 30 2.29 44.22 17.60
CA LEU A 30 2.15 43.77 18.99
C LEU A 30 3.52 43.23 19.46
N THR A 31 4.41 44.14 19.87
CA THR A 31 5.71 43.84 20.50
C THR A 31 5.56 43.49 21.98
N GLY A 32 4.57 42.66 22.32
CA GLY A 32 4.44 42.09 23.66
C GLY A 32 5.49 41.00 23.89
N PRO A 33 6.03 40.84 25.11
CA PRO A 33 6.90 39.72 25.43
C PRO A 33 6.18 38.41 25.13
N VAL A 34 6.75 37.62 24.23
CA VAL A 34 6.24 36.29 23.91
C VAL A 34 6.43 35.43 25.15
N ASN A 35 5.36 35.27 25.94
CA ASN A 35 5.33 34.29 27.02
C ASN A 35 5.48 32.90 26.39
N VAL A 36 6.72 32.41 26.35
CA VAL A 36 6.99 31.03 25.97
C VAL A 36 6.40 30.17 27.08
N ASN A 37 5.41 29.32 26.74
CA ASN A 37 4.86 28.35 27.68
C ASN A 37 6.00 27.44 28.17
N THR A 38 6.52 27.70 29.38
CA THR A 38 7.57 26.91 30.04
C THR A 38 7.02 25.74 30.85
N THR A 39 5.69 25.54 30.83
CA THR A 39 5.03 24.45 31.54
C THR A 39 4.24 23.56 30.59
N GLY A 40 4.08 22.29 30.98
CA GLY A 40 3.22 21.32 30.29
C GLY A 40 3.92 20.42 29.26
N PHE A 41 3.10 19.64 28.55
CA PHE A 41 3.54 18.55 27.67
C PHE A 41 4.47 18.98 26.54
N SER A 42 4.29 20.19 25.99
CA SER A 42 5.11 20.71 24.88
C SER A 42 6.53 21.13 25.27
N VAL A 43 6.88 21.07 26.56
CA VAL A 43 8.23 21.39 27.08
C VAL A 43 9.08 20.14 27.22
N LEU A 44 8.48 18.96 27.08
CA LEU A 44 9.24 17.71 27.11
C LEU A 44 10.27 17.70 25.96
N PRO A 45 11.49 17.18 26.21
CA PRO A 45 12.45 16.89 25.17
C PRO A 45 11.85 16.04 24.05
N ALA A 46 12.33 16.22 22.83
CA ALA A 46 11.79 15.54 21.65
C ALA A 46 11.84 14.01 21.80
N GLU A 47 12.84 13.48 22.50
CA GLU A 47 13.04 12.07 22.78
C GLU A 47 11.84 11.49 23.56
N LEU A 48 11.41 12.17 24.63
CA LEU A 48 10.26 11.74 25.43
C LEU A 48 8.95 11.85 24.64
N LEU A 49 8.81 12.89 23.81
CA LEU A 49 7.65 13.03 22.94
C LEU A 49 7.56 11.87 21.93
N LEU A 50 8.69 11.46 21.35
CA LEU A 50 8.76 10.32 20.43
C LEU A 50 8.52 8.99 21.14
N GLU A 51 9.03 8.81 22.36
CA GLU A 51 8.75 7.64 23.19
C GLU A 51 7.25 7.49 23.44
N ILE A 52 6.56 8.58 23.80
CA ILE A 52 5.10 8.57 24.02
C ILE A 52 4.35 8.19 22.75
N ILE A 53 4.77 8.69 21.57
CA ILE A 53 4.16 8.29 20.31
C ILE A 53 4.46 6.83 19.95
N SER A 54 5.61 6.29 20.33
CA SER A 54 5.94 4.89 20.07
C SER A 54 4.98 3.92 20.76
N HIS A 55 4.35 4.34 21.87
CA HIS A 55 3.31 3.60 22.56
C HIS A 55 1.92 3.71 21.92
N ILE A 56 1.71 4.65 20.99
CA ILE A 56 0.45 4.73 20.25
C ILE A 56 0.46 3.61 19.21
N PRO A 57 -0.53 2.69 19.24
CA PRO A 57 -0.51 1.52 18.38
C PRO A 57 -0.36 1.90 16.91
N CYS A 58 0.45 1.14 16.18
CA CYS A 58 0.58 1.22 14.73
C CYS A 58 -0.15 0.04 14.10
N LEU A 59 -0.65 0.24 12.88
CA LEU A 59 -1.05 -0.91 12.06
C LEU A 59 0.15 -1.86 11.87
N PRO A 60 -0.01 -3.15 12.15
CA PRO A 60 1.03 -4.13 11.90
C PRO A 60 1.32 -4.23 10.40
N ILE A 61 2.47 -4.80 10.05
CA ILE A 61 2.88 -5.07 8.67
C ILE A 61 3.24 -6.55 8.59
N PRO A 62 2.49 -7.39 7.86
CA PRO A 62 1.25 -7.07 7.15
C PRO A 62 0.09 -6.78 8.11
N ALA A 63 -0.79 -5.83 7.77
CA ALA A 63 -1.98 -5.55 8.56
C ALA A 63 -3.11 -6.52 8.20
N LEU A 64 -3.95 -6.91 9.16
CA LEU A 64 -5.19 -7.60 8.87
C LEU A 64 -6.33 -6.58 8.67
N PRO A 65 -7.33 -6.88 7.82
CA PRO A 65 -8.52 -6.03 7.69
C PRO A 65 -9.24 -5.75 9.01
N LYS A 66 -9.11 -6.65 9.99
CA LYS A 66 -9.71 -6.50 11.32
C LYS A 66 -9.00 -5.43 12.17
N ASP A 67 -7.71 -5.22 11.94
CA ASP A 67 -6.86 -4.29 12.70
C ASP A 67 -7.07 -2.82 12.29
N LEU A 68 -7.87 -2.59 11.24
CA LEU A 68 -8.10 -1.29 10.61
C LEU A 68 -8.94 -0.30 11.45
N GLU A 69 -9.27 -0.64 12.69
CA GLU A 69 -10.00 0.25 13.58
C GLU A 69 -9.03 1.08 14.46
N SER A 70 -9.00 2.39 14.18
CA SER A 70 -8.77 3.49 15.13
C SER A 70 -7.37 4.05 15.41
N THR A 71 -6.28 3.54 14.85
CA THR A 71 -4.92 3.97 15.28
C THR A 71 -4.43 5.31 14.71
N TYR A 72 -4.72 5.62 13.43
CA TYR A 72 -4.25 6.85 12.78
C TYR A 72 -4.79 8.14 13.43
N ALA A 73 -6.04 8.10 13.88
CA ALA A 73 -6.75 9.27 14.37
C ALA A 73 -6.03 9.90 15.58
N ASP A 74 -5.39 9.10 16.42
CA ASP A 74 -4.78 9.58 17.66
C ASP A 74 -3.47 10.33 17.42
N ARG A 75 -2.64 9.88 16.47
CA ARG A 75 -1.41 10.58 16.08
C ARG A 75 -1.71 11.93 15.42
N ALA A 76 -2.71 11.95 14.54
CA ALA A 76 -3.16 13.17 13.91
C ALA A 76 -3.70 14.17 14.96
N LYS A 77 -4.49 13.71 15.95
CA LYS A 77 -4.98 14.56 17.06
C LYS A 77 -3.81 15.20 17.82
N LEU A 78 -2.77 14.46 18.16
CA LEU A 78 -1.60 15.01 18.88
C LEU A 78 -0.90 16.14 18.09
N SER A 79 -0.72 15.96 16.78
CA SER A 79 -0.12 17.00 15.92
C SER A 79 -1.00 18.26 15.79
N GLN A 80 -2.29 18.16 16.09
CA GLN A 80 -3.26 19.25 16.03
C GLN A 80 -3.42 20.00 17.35
N MET A 81 -2.93 19.46 18.48
CA MET A 81 -3.11 20.08 19.81
C MET A 81 -2.43 21.44 19.93
N CYS A 82 -1.17 21.59 19.49
CA CYS A 82 -0.48 22.89 19.51
C CYS A 82 0.63 22.99 18.46
N ARG A 83 1.12 24.21 18.19
CA ARG A 83 2.17 24.47 17.19
C ARG A 83 3.51 23.82 17.52
N SER A 84 3.86 23.72 18.81
CA SER A 84 5.12 23.09 19.24
C SER A 84 5.10 21.58 18.95
N LEU A 85 4.06 20.89 19.43
CA LEU A 85 3.87 19.45 19.20
C LEU A 85 3.74 19.12 17.71
N ARG A 86 3.09 20.00 16.93
CA ARG A 86 3.04 19.84 15.48
C ARG A 86 4.43 19.69 14.87
N ARG A 87 5.41 20.50 15.26
CA ARG A 87 6.77 20.41 14.71
C ARG A 87 7.45 19.08 15.06
N ALA A 88 7.26 18.60 16.28
CA ALA A 88 7.81 17.33 16.73
C ALA A 88 7.13 16.12 16.06
N PHE A 89 5.82 16.18 15.86
CA PHE A 89 5.02 15.03 15.43
C PHE A 89 4.69 15.00 13.94
N LEU A 90 4.90 16.09 13.20
CA LEU A 90 4.64 16.12 11.76
C LEU A 90 5.41 15.03 11.00
N PRO A 91 6.72 14.80 11.24
CA PRO A 91 7.43 13.71 10.57
C PRO A 91 6.83 12.33 10.88
N VAL A 92 6.40 12.11 12.13
CA VAL A 92 5.86 10.81 12.57
C VAL A 92 4.45 10.56 12.06
N VAL A 93 3.63 11.61 11.94
CA VAL A 93 2.28 11.52 11.34
C VAL A 93 2.39 11.19 9.86
N TRP A 94 3.32 11.83 9.14
CA TRP A 94 3.51 11.62 7.70
C TRP A 94 4.45 10.47 7.34
N GLU A 95 5.04 9.79 8.32
CA GLU A 95 5.74 8.53 8.08
C GLU A 95 4.83 7.48 7.44
N ARG A 96 3.52 7.58 7.70
CA ARG A 96 2.51 6.68 7.17
C ARG A 96 1.37 7.44 6.50
N ILE A 97 1.08 7.08 5.25
CA ILE A 97 -0.15 7.48 4.55
C ILE A 97 -1.16 6.36 4.73
N GLU A 98 -2.33 6.66 5.32
CA GLU A 98 -3.34 5.66 5.64
C GLU A 98 -4.72 6.13 5.15
N THR A 99 -5.31 5.37 4.22
CA THR A 99 -6.62 5.64 3.64
C THR A 99 -7.55 4.46 3.85
N LEU A 100 -7.59 4.01 5.10
CA LEU A 100 -8.33 2.84 5.55
C LEU A 100 -9.47 3.33 6.43
N ARG A 101 -10.71 2.97 6.09
CA ARG A 101 -11.85 3.41 6.90
C ARG A 101 -13.01 2.45 6.79
N ARG A 102 -13.37 1.83 7.93
CA ARG A 102 -14.58 1.02 8.03
C ARG A 102 -15.80 1.84 7.63
N ASN A 103 -16.65 1.24 6.79
CA ASN A 103 -17.91 1.80 6.32
C ASN A 103 -17.77 3.11 5.52
N ALA A 104 -16.57 3.42 4.99
CA ALA A 104 -16.44 4.52 4.04
C ALA A 104 -16.98 4.09 2.67
N SER A 105 -17.62 5.03 1.98
CA SER A 105 -17.96 4.81 0.57
C SER A 105 -16.70 4.81 -0.28
N ALA A 106 -16.72 4.09 -1.40
CA ALA A 106 -15.62 4.04 -2.35
C ALA A 106 -15.12 5.44 -2.77
N LYS A 107 -16.06 6.36 -3.01
CA LYS A 107 -15.79 7.77 -3.30
C LYS A 107 -15.04 8.46 -2.15
N SER A 108 -15.44 8.23 -0.90
CA SER A 108 -14.81 8.83 0.27
C SER A 108 -13.36 8.35 0.43
N LEU A 109 -13.11 7.06 0.23
CA LEU A 109 -11.75 6.49 0.27
C LEU A 109 -10.86 7.08 -0.82
N ALA A 110 -11.34 7.10 -2.07
CA ALA A 110 -10.61 7.68 -3.19
C ALA A 110 -10.32 9.17 -2.99
N THR A 111 -11.32 9.94 -2.53
CA THR A 111 -11.15 11.39 -2.28
C THR A 111 -10.11 11.64 -1.17
N GLU A 112 -10.15 10.84 -0.10
CA GLU A 112 -9.20 10.98 1.02
C GLU A 112 -7.78 10.60 0.60
N LEU A 113 -7.61 9.55 -0.22
CA LEU A 113 -6.32 9.19 -0.81
C LEU A 113 -5.75 10.33 -1.62
N ILE A 114 -6.50 10.85 -2.59
CA ILE A 114 -6.03 11.97 -3.42
C ILE A 114 -5.73 13.20 -2.56
N ARG A 115 -6.56 13.52 -1.56
CA ARG A 115 -6.31 14.64 -0.64
C ARG A 115 -5.00 14.49 0.12
N GLN A 116 -4.69 13.31 0.65
CA GLN A 116 -3.44 13.07 1.37
C GLN A 116 -2.23 13.15 0.43
N LEU A 117 -2.33 12.55 -0.76
CA LEU A 117 -1.28 12.61 -1.77
C LEU A 117 -1.02 14.05 -2.25
N GLU A 118 -2.07 14.84 -2.48
CA GLU A 118 -1.97 16.25 -2.86
C GLU A 118 -1.26 17.07 -1.78
N ILE A 119 -1.57 16.82 -0.50
CA ILE A 119 -0.88 17.51 0.61
C ILE A 119 0.62 17.24 0.56
N VAL A 120 1.00 15.97 0.42
CA VAL A 120 2.40 15.53 0.52
C VAL A 120 3.21 15.86 -0.74
N THR A 121 2.56 15.99 -1.89
CA THR A 121 3.27 16.18 -3.18
C THR A 121 3.13 17.58 -3.76
N VAL A 122 2.03 18.29 -3.48
CA VAL A 122 1.74 19.61 -4.06
C VAL A 122 1.83 20.70 -3.01
N ARG A 123 1.14 20.54 -1.87
CA ARG A 123 1.03 21.61 -0.86
C ARG A 123 2.30 21.77 -0.03
N ASP A 124 2.87 20.65 0.40
CA ASP A 124 4.10 20.61 1.17
C ASP A 124 4.96 19.41 0.74
N PRO A 125 5.75 19.56 -0.35
CA PRO A 125 6.60 18.48 -0.87
C PRO A 125 7.70 18.05 0.11
N SER A 126 7.98 18.83 1.16
CA SER A 126 8.95 18.41 2.19
C SER A 126 8.46 17.19 2.97
N LEU A 127 7.15 16.97 3.03
CA LEU A 127 6.54 15.83 3.69
C LEU A 127 6.83 14.50 2.99
N ALA A 128 7.08 14.53 1.67
CA ALA A 128 7.39 13.34 0.88
C ALA A 128 8.64 12.61 1.37
N ALA A 129 9.58 13.34 2.00
CA ALA A 129 10.78 12.75 2.59
C ALA A 129 10.49 11.94 3.86
N TYR A 130 9.35 12.16 4.53
CA TYR A 130 9.01 11.41 5.73
C TYR A 130 8.27 10.11 5.43
N VAL A 131 7.56 10.02 4.30
CA VAL A 131 6.74 8.86 3.95
C VAL A 131 7.59 7.60 3.79
N LYS A 132 7.33 6.61 4.65
CA LYS A 132 7.94 5.26 4.58
C LYS A 132 6.93 4.15 4.31
N VAL A 133 5.69 4.33 4.76
CA VAL A 133 4.64 3.32 4.66
C VAL A 133 3.40 3.91 4.01
N VAL A 134 2.83 3.19 3.05
CA VAL A 134 1.57 3.57 2.39
C VAL A 134 0.59 2.41 2.55
N ASN A 135 -0.48 2.63 3.29
CA ASN A 135 -1.54 1.67 3.55
C ASN A 135 -2.83 2.17 2.91
N VAL A 136 -3.24 1.55 1.81
CA VAL A 136 -4.35 2.07 0.99
C VAL A 136 -5.40 1.02 0.70
N GLU A 137 -6.65 1.47 0.69
CA GLU A 137 -7.81 0.71 0.29
C GLU A 137 -8.25 1.21 -1.09
N LEU A 138 -7.93 0.45 -2.14
CA LEU A 138 -8.19 0.84 -3.53
C LEU A 138 -9.54 0.32 -4.00
N THR A 139 -10.35 1.20 -4.57
CA THR A 139 -11.74 0.90 -4.99
C THR A 139 -11.89 1.11 -6.50
N ASN A 140 -13.00 0.64 -7.07
CA ASN A 140 -13.35 0.92 -8.48
C ASN A 140 -13.80 2.36 -8.75
N TYR A 141 -13.90 3.24 -7.74
CA TYR A 141 -14.33 4.62 -7.96
C TYR A 141 -13.22 5.44 -8.63
N SER A 142 -13.45 5.85 -9.88
CA SER A 142 -12.48 6.63 -10.68
C SER A 142 -11.08 5.99 -10.69
N CYS A 143 -11.06 4.67 -10.86
CA CYS A 143 -9.87 3.85 -10.66
C CYS A 143 -8.71 4.28 -11.57
N ASP A 144 -8.98 4.56 -12.84
CA ASP A 144 -8.01 5.06 -13.81
C ASP A 144 -7.25 6.29 -13.30
N THR A 145 -8.00 7.33 -12.91
CA THR A 145 -7.45 8.60 -12.44
C THR A 145 -6.74 8.43 -11.09
N VAL A 146 -7.37 7.68 -10.18
CA VAL A 146 -6.83 7.48 -8.82
C VAL A 146 -5.55 6.66 -8.87
N MET A 147 -5.48 5.61 -9.70
CA MET A 147 -4.29 4.76 -9.84
C MET A 147 -3.14 5.49 -10.51
N GLU A 148 -3.43 6.28 -11.55
CA GLU A 148 -2.41 7.08 -12.23
C GLU A 148 -1.78 8.09 -11.26
N GLU A 149 -2.61 8.83 -10.51
CA GLU A 149 -2.14 9.79 -9.50
C GLU A 149 -1.43 9.10 -8.34
N PHE A 150 -1.93 7.95 -7.89
CA PHE A 150 -1.30 7.15 -6.86
C PHE A 150 0.12 6.76 -7.26
N ALA A 151 0.30 6.11 -8.39
CA ALA A 151 1.61 5.69 -8.86
C ALA A 151 2.54 6.88 -9.20
N ARG A 152 1.99 8.02 -9.62
CA ARG A 152 2.75 9.27 -9.84
C ARG A 152 3.32 9.77 -8.53
N CYS A 153 2.52 9.77 -7.47
CA CYS A 153 2.92 10.24 -6.14
C CYS A 153 3.91 9.28 -5.47
N LEU A 154 3.74 7.95 -5.63
CA LEU A 154 4.70 6.97 -5.10
C LEU A 154 6.12 7.20 -5.62
N ALA A 155 6.27 7.66 -6.87
CA ALA A 155 7.58 7.95 -7.46
C ALA A 155 8.29 9.15 -6.80
N LEU A 156 7.56 9.99 -6.06
CA LEU A 156 8.10 11.14 -5.34
C LEU A 156 8.58 10.77 -3.92
N PHE A 157 8.18 9.61 -3.38
CA PHE A 157 8.49 9.18 -2.02
C PHE A 157 9.82 8.42 -1.98
N ARG A 158 10.93 9.14 -1.83
CA ARG A 158 12.29 8.56 -1.85
C ARG A 158 12.57 7.56 -0.72
N ASN A 159 11.88 7.72 0.41
CA ASN A 159 12.04 6.87 1.60
C ASN A 159 10.93 5.83 1.73
N LEU A 160 10.13 5.62 0.67
CA LEU A 160 9.05 4.63 0.70
C LEU A 160 9.62 3.22 0.74
N GLU A 161 9.38 2.51 1.84
CA GLU A 161 9.87 1.16 2.09
C GLU A 161 8.76 0.11 2.00
N THR A 162 7.54 0.47 2.40
CA THR A 162 6.40 -0.47 2.46
C THR A 162 5.17 0.08 1.77
N ILE A 163 4.55 -0.76 0.96
CA ILE A 163 3.19 -0.54 0.44
C ILE A 163 2.29 -1.69 0.86
N GLN A 164 1.10 -1.36 1.36
CA GLN A 164 0.03 -2.30 1.64
C GLN A 164 -1.23 -1.87 0.92
N ILE A 165 -1.69 -2.70 0.00
CA ILE A 165 -2.94 -2.52 -0.72
C ILE A 165 -3.92 -3.54 -0.16
N PHE A 166 -5.07 -3.05 0.28
CA PHE A 166 -6.14 -3.88 0.82
C PHE A 166 -7.22 -4.11 -0.22
N TYR A 167 -7.87 -5.27 -0.12
CA TYR A 167 -8.99 -5.65 -0.98
C TYR A 167 -10.25 -4.86 -0.64
N THR A 168 -10.92 -4.29 -1.64
CA THR A 168 -12.31 -3.80 -1.54
C THR A 168 -13.22 -4.55 -2.47
N SER A 169 -14.51 -4.55 -2.17
CA SER A 169 -15.53 -4.92 -3.16
C SER A 169 -15.42 -3.99 -4.37
N GLY A 170 -15.36 -4.57 -5.58
CA GLY A 170 -15.22 -3.82 -6.84
C GLY A 170 -13.77 -3.47 -7.15
N CYS A 171 -12.95 -4.49 -7.47
CA CYS A 171 -11.53 -4.31 -7.71
C CYS A 171 -11.25 -3.45 -8.97
N PRO A 172 -10.14 -2.69 -8.96
CA PRO A 172 -9.49 -2.21 -10.18
C PRO A 172 -9.36 -3.33 -11.23
N ASN A 173 -9.51 -2.98 -12.51
CA ASN A 173 -9.07 -3.89 -13.55
C ASN A 173 -7.53 -4.00 -13.47
N VAL A 174 -7.01 -5.22 -13.65
CA VAL A 174 -5.56 -5.46 -13.76
C VAL A 174 -4.95 -4.58 -14.87
N VAL A 175 -5.70 -4.35 -15.95
CA VAL A 175 -5.29 -3.49 -17.07
C VAL A 175 -5.03 -2.05 -16.61
N ASP A 176 -5.92 -1.48 -15.80
CA ASP A 176 -5.78 -0.10 -15.30
C ASP A 176 -4.58 0.02 -14.35
N THR A 177 -4.41 -0.99 -13.49
CA THR A 177 -3.25 -1.07 -12.59
C THR A 177 -1.95 -1.16 -13.39
N GLN A 178 -1.91 -2.01 -14.41
CA GLN A 178 -0.75 -2.17 -15.28
C GLN A 178 -0.44 -0.87 -16.03
N ALA A 179 -1.45 -0.19 -16.57
CA ALA A 179 -1.28 1.08 -17.27
C ALA A 179 -0.71 2.18 -16.34
N ALA A 180 -1.24 2.30 -15.13
CA ALA A 180 -0.82 3.32 -14.16
C ALA A 180 0.62 3.12 -13.63
N PHE A 181 1.10 1.87 -13.59
CA PHE A 181 2.43 1.51 -13.12
C PHE A 181 3.42 1.27 -14.26
N LYS A 182 2.97 1.31 -15.51
CA LYS A 182 3.82 1.16 -16.69
C LYS A 182 4.93 2.21 -16.68
N ASP A 183 6.14 1.78 -16.99
CA ASP A 183 7.34 2.62 -17.09
C ASP A 183 7.75 3.33 -15.78
N ARG A 184 7.18 2.93 -14.64
CA ARG A 184 7.54 3.43 -13.30
C ARG A 184 8.37 2.40 -12.55
N GLN A 185 9.25 2.88 -11.69
CA GLN A 185 10.15 2.04 -10.90
C GLN A 185 10.24 2.58 -9.47
N PHE A 186 10.16 1.68 -8.50
CA PHE A 186 10.14 1.95 -7.07
C PHE A 186 11.24 1.13 -6.38
N PRO A 187 12.53 1.48 -6.59
CA PRO A 187 13.66 0.68 -6.09
C PRO A 187 13.80 0.72 -4.56
N SER A 188 13.21 1.71 -3.89
CA SER A 188 13.21 1.84 -2.43
C SER A 188 12.25 0.86 -1.75
N LEU A 189 11.22 0.38 -2.44
CA LEU A 189 10.23 -0.53 -1.88
C LEU A 189 10.88 -1.86 -1.50
N ARG A 190 10.76 -2.23 -0.22
CA ARG A 190 11.27 -3.47 0.36
C ARG A 190 10.16 -4.45 0.69
N SER A 191 9.01 -3.96 1.13
CA SER A 191 7.87 -4.77 1.53
C SER A 191 6.63 -4.40 0.72
N VAL A 192 5.99 -5.39 0.11
CA VAL A 192 4.81 -5.20 -0.74
C VAL A 192 3.72 -6.17 -0.26
N VAL A 193 2.62 -5.65 0.25
CA VAL A 193 1.44 -6.43 0.65
C VAL A 193 0.34 -6.12 -0.37
N ILE A 194 -0.10 -7.11 -1.15
CA ILE A 194 -1.01 -6.88 -2.27
C ILE A 194 -2.04 -7.99 -2.46
N PRO A 195 -3.22 -7.66 -3.00
CA PRO A 195 -4.17 -8.63 -3.55
C PRO A 195 -3.80 -9.03 -4.98
N ASP A 196 -4.50 -10.04 -5.49
CA ASP A 196 -4.22 -10.66 -6.78
C ASP A 196 -4.32 -9.67 -7.95
N TYR A 197 -5.31 -8.76 -7.89
CA TYR A 197 -5.52 -7.75 -8.92
C TYR A 197 -4.37 -6.72 -8.98
N ALA A 198 -3.65 -6.51 -7.88
CA ALA A 198 -2.56 -5.54 -7.78
C ALA A 198 -1.19 -6.18 -8.10
N ALA A 199 -1.16 -7.44 -8.58
CA ALA A 199 0.04 -8.13 -9.02
C ALA A 199 0.85 -7.33 -10.05
N ALA A 200 0.16 -6.54 -10.90
CA ALA A 200 0.78 -5.70 -11.93
C ALA A 200 1.70 -4.60 -11.38
N ILE A 201 1.71 -4.35 -10.06
CA ILE A 201 2.62 -3.41 -9.40
C ILE A 201 4.03 -4.03 -9.22
N LEU A 202 4.12 -5.35 -9.04
CA LEU A 202 5.40 -6.03 -8.73
C LEU A 202 6.51 -5.82 -9.76
N PRO A 203 6.26 -5.81 -11.09
CA PRO A 203 7.28 -5.46 -12.08
C PRO A 203 7.93 -4.08 -11.87
N SER A 204 7.25 -3.17 -11.17
CA SER A 204 7.76 -1.83 -10.84
C SER A 204 8.57 -1.81 -9.54
N CYS A 205 8.67 -2.93 -8.82
CA CYS A 205 9.27 -3.02 -7.48
C CYS A 205 10.51 -3.94 -7.45
N PRO A 206 11.56 -3.68 -8.25
CA PRO A 206 12.72 -4.59 -8.37
C PRO A 206 13.52 -4.73 -7.06
N GLY A 207 13.37 -3.77 -6.14
CA GLY A 207 13.99 -3.76 -4.82
C GLY A 207 13.25 -4.55 -3.74
N ALA A 208 12.08 -5.13 -4.06
CA ALA A 208 11.24 -5.82 -3.10
C ALA A 208 11.93 -7.08 -2.54
N GLN A 209 11.92 -7.19 -1.22
CA GLN A 209 12.52 -8.29 -0.45
C GLN A 209 11.45 -9.14 0.25
N SER A 210 10.28 -8.56 0.51
CA SER A 210 9.15 -9.23 1.14
C SER A 210 7.88 -8.98 0.31
N VAL A 211 7.22 -10.04 -0.15
CA VAL A 211 5.92 -9.93 -0.84
C VAL A 211 4.86 -10.74 -0.11
N THR A 212 3.80 -10.09 0.35
CA THR A 212 2.69 -10.74 1.05
C THR A 212 1.43 -10.67 0.20
N TRP A 213 0.89 -11.82 -0.17
CA TRP A 213 -0.36 -11.94 -0.92
C TRP A 213 -1.54 -11.98 0.04
N THR A 214 -2.46 -11.02 -0.06
CA THR A 214 -3.69 -11.00 0.76
C THR A 214 -4.75 -11.99 0.24
N SER A 215 -4.52 -12.57 -0.93
CA SER A 215 -5.42 -13.47 -1.66
C SER A 215 -4.59 -14.61 -2.30
N GLN A 216 -4.99 -15.16 -3.45
CA GLN A 216 -4.35 -16.34 -4.03
C GLN A 216 -2.93 -16.03 -4.52
N MET A 217 -1.95 -16.63 -3.85
CA MET A 217 -0.53 -16.43 -4.13
C MET A 217 -0.11 -16.85 -5.56
N GLN A 218 0.61 -15.98 -6.27
CA GLN A 218 1.21 -16.26 -7.58
C GLN A 218 2.75 -16.37 -7.49
N VAL A 219 3.26 -17.49 -6.99
CA VAL A 219 4.69 -17.67 -6.69
C VAL A 219 5.58 -17.45 -7.91
N ASP A 220 5.29 -18.10 -9.03
CA ASP A 220 6.15 -18.11 -10.22
C ASP A 220 6.35 -16.68 -10.78
N SER A 221 5.26 -15.92 -10.91
CA SER A 221 5.31 -14.52 -11.36
C SER A 221 6.03 -13.62 -10.36
N THR A 222 5.84 -13.84 -9.05
CA THR A 222 6.50 -13.07 -8.00
C THR A 222 8.02 -13.21 -8.10
N ILE A 223 8.51 -14.44 -8.26
CA ILE A 223 9.95 -14.73 -8.35
C ILE A 223 10.52 -14.11 -9.64
N ALA A 224 9.77 -14.13 -10.74
CA ALA A 224 10.20 -13.54 -12.00
C ALA A 224 10.31 -12.01 -11.93
N TRP A 225 9.42 -11.33 -11.23
CA TRP A 225 9.39 -9.86 -11.14
C TRP A 225 10.29 -9.29 -10.05
N CYS A 226 10.48 -10.02 -8.94
CA CYS A 226 11.21 -9.56 -7.77
C CYS A 226 12.44 -10.46 -7.52
N PRO A 227 13.57 -10.24 -8.22
CA PRO A 227 14.74 -11.11 -8.11
C PRO A 227 15.40 -11.09 -6.72
N ASN A 228 15.14 -10.05 -5.92
CA ASN A 228 15.71 -9.88 -4.58
C ASN A 228 14.79 -10.40 -3.46
N ILE A 229 13.74 -11.16 -3.80
CA ILE A 229 12.77 -11.63 -2.82
C ILE A 229 13.42 -12.64 -1.85
N ARG A 230 13.27 -12.37 -0.55
CA ARG A 230 13.76 -13.21 0.55
C ARG A 230 12.64 -13.87 1.31
N ARG A 231 11.51 -13.17 1.40
CA ARG A 231 10.31 -13.62 2.10
C ARG A 231 9.14 -13.46 1.17
N PHE A 232 8.27 -14.45 1.14
CA PHE A 232 6.95 -14.25 0.61
C PHE A 232 5.95 -14.97 1.50
N SER A 233 4.79 -14.37 1.69
CA SER A 233 3.73 -14.98 2.48
C SER A 233 2.42 -14.84 1.75
N GLY A 234 1.48 -15.70 2.10
CA GLY A 234 0.19 -15.73 1.46
C GLY A 234 -0.88 -16.12 2.46
N CYS A 235 -2.07 -15.60 2.25
CA CYS A 235 -3.25 -16.06 2.94
C CYS A 235 -3.68 -17.40 2.34
N ALA A 236 -3.68 -18.49 3.12
CA ALA A 236 -4.03 -19.81 2.59
C ALA A 236 -5.49 -19.91 2.14
N HIS A 237 -6.38 -19.07 2.70
CA HIS A 237 -7.80 -19.08 2.43
C HIS A 237 -8.36 -17.66 2.43
N TYR A 238 -9.28 -17.35 1.52
CA TYR A 238 -10.07 -16.12 1.63
C TYR A 238 -10.77 -16.10 3.00
N PRO A 239 -10.66 -15.01 3.78
CA PRO A 239 -11.39 -14.88 5.04
C PRO A 239 -12.88 -14.85 4.72
N SER A 240 -13.54 -16.00 4.82
CA SER A 240 -14.99 -16.00 5.02
C SER A 240 -15.26 -15.30 6.35
N PRO A 241 -16.29 -14.44 6.44
CA PRO A 241 -16.66 -13.81 7.71
C PRO A 241 -16.73 -14.85 8.83
N GLY A 242 -15.98 -14.64 9.91
CA GLY A 242 -15.93 -15.54 11.06
C GLY A 242 -14.83 -16.61 11.06
N ARG A 243 -14.02 -16.77 10.00
CA ARG A 243 -12.86 -17.68 10.02
C ARG A 243 -11.57 -16.99 10.47
N HIS A 244 -10.71 -17.75 11.14
CA HIS A 244 -9.35 -17.35 11.48
C HIS A 244 -8.52 -17.28 10.19
N VAL A 245 -7.74 -16.20 10.02
CA VAL A 245 -6.81 -16.06 8.89
C VAL A 245 -5.50 -16.69 9.29
N GLU A 246 -5.12 -17.76 8.62
CA GLU A 246 -3.80 -18.37 8.78
C GLU A 246 -2.87 -17.85 7.68
N TRP A 247 -1.84 -17.11 8.10
CA TRP A 247 -0.76 -16.71 7.24
C TRP A 247 0.24 -17.85 7.12
N VAL A 248 0.57 -18.23 5.89
CA VAL A 248 1.66 -19.15 5.63
C VAL A 248 2.87 -18.34 5.19
N ASN A 249 3.95 -18.45 5.96
CA ASN A 249 5.22 -17.80 5.64
C ASN A 249 6.07 -18.77 4.82
N TRP A 250 6.55 -18.28 3.69
CA TRP A 250 7.46 -19.01 2.82
C TRP A 250 8.79 -18.27 2.76
N HIS A 251 9.87 -19.01 2.91
CA HIS A 251 11.23 -18.50 2.85
C HIS A 251 11.89 -19.02 1.59
N LEU A 252 12.57 -18.15 0.86
CA LEU A 252 13.43 -18.56 -0.23
C LEU A 252 14.86 -18.73 0.30
N VAL A 253 15.36 -19.97 0.32
CA VAL A 253 16.71 -20.31 0.76
C VAL A 253 17.37 -21.10 -0.38
N ASP A 254 18.43 -20.53 -0.96
CA ASP A 254 19.19 -21.14 -2.07
C ASP A 254 18.30 -21.60 -3.25
N GLY A 255 17.33 -20.76 -3.65
CA GLY A 255 16.39 -21.04 -4.73
C GLY A 255 15.30 -22.07 -4.37
N LYS A 256 15.28 -22.60 -3.15
CA LYS A 256 14.24 -23.50 -2.66
C LYS A 256 13.24 -22.73 -1.81
N VAL A 257 11.96 -23.00 -2.04
CA VAL A 257 10.89 -22.45 -1.21
C VAL A 257 10.71 -23.37 -0.01
N LEU A 258 10.80 -22.82 1.19
CA LEU A 258 10.53 -23.49 2.46
C LEU A 258 9.25 -22.90 3.06
N ALA A 259 8.20 -23.71 3.23
CA ALA A 259 7.05 -23.28 4.04
C ALA A 259 7.39 -23.44 5.53
N ASN A 260 7.11 -22.41 6.32
CA ASN A 260 7.07 -22.50 7.77
C ASN A 260 5.63 -22.28 8.21
N THR A 261 4.97 -23.35 8.65
CA THR A 261 3.61 -23.26 9.19
C THR A 261 3.73 -23.08 10.69
N LEU A 262 3.28 -21.94 11.23
CA LEU A 262 3.42 -21.60 12.66
C LEU A 262 2.72 -22.59 13.62
N PHE A 263 1.91 -23.53 13.11
CA PHE A 263 1.16 -24.49 13.91
C PHE A 263 1.62 -25.96 13.78
N LEU A 264 2.49 -26.32 12.84
CA LEU A 264 3.09 -27.65 12.75
C LEU A 264 4.46 -27.56 12.03
N PRO A 265 5.52 -28.23 12.52
CA PRO A 265 6.84 -28.23 11.89
C PRO A 265 6.84 -29.12 10.63
N THR A 266 6.06 -28.76 9.61
CA THR A 266 6.15 -29.35 8.29
C THR A 266 6.89 -28.39 7.37
N VAL A 267 8.15 -28.73 7.07
CA VAL A 267 8.96 -28.03 6.08
C VAL A 267 8.63 -28.61 4.72
N TYR A 268 7.97 -27.83 3.86
CA TYR A 268 7.80 -28.19 2.46
C TYR A 268 8.97 -27.61 1.67
N ILE A 269 9.72 -28.46 0.96
CA ILE A 269 10.79 -28.04 0.05
C ILE A 269 10.20 -28.05 -1.36
N ILE A 270 9.91 -26.88 -1.94
CA ILE A 270 9.61 -26.80 -3.38
C ILE A 270 10.95 -26.54 -4.08
N LYS A 271 11.43 -27.55 -4.82
CA LYS A 271 12.65 -27.44 -5.61
C LYS A 271 12.30 -26.74 -6.92
N THR A 272 12.75 -25.50 -7.11
CA THR A 272 12.69 -24.88 -8.43
C THR A 272 13.89 -25.42 -9.23
N VAL A 273 13.62 -26.29 -10.21
CA VAL A 273 14.65 -26.75 -11.16
C VAL A 273 14.44 -25.95 -12.44
N GLY A 274 15.43 -25.14 -12.79
CA GLY A 274 15.42 -24.37 -14.02
C GLY A 274 16.83 -24.14 -14.53
N GLU A 275 17.39 -25.14 -15.22
CA GLU A 275 18.48 -24.87 -16.16
C GLU A 275 17.90 -24.12 -17.36
N ALA A 276 18.45 -22.94 -17.65
CA ALA A 276 18.12 -22.21 -18.86
C ALA A 276 18.65 -23.00 -20.07
N ARG A 277 17.79 -23.76 -20.75
CA ARG A 277 18.12 -24.28 -22.09
C ARG A 277 18.38 -23.08 -23.01
N LYS A 278 19.60 -23.02 -23.57
CA LYS A 278 19.93 -22.09 -24.66
C LYS A 278 18.94 -22.32 -25.79
N PRO A 279 18.32 -21.26 -26.34
CA PRO A 279 17.50 -21.42 -27.54
C PRO A 279 18.40 -21.93 -28.67
N ALA A 280 17.94 -22.96 -29.36
CA ALA A 280 18.54 -23.38 -30.62
C ALA A 280 18.36 -22.22 -31.62
N ASP A 281 19.45 -21.90 -32.33
CA ASP A 281 19.45 -20.92 -33.42
C ASP A 281 18.45 -21.35 -34.48
N ASP A 282 17.30 -20.67 -34.55
CA ASP A 282 16.39 -20.79 -35.68
C ASP A 282 16.14 -19.40 -36.26
N SER A 283 16.88 -19.11 -37.32
CA SER A 283 16.83 -17.88 -38.07
C SER A 283 15.61 -17.91 -39.01
N THR A 284 14.54 -17.17 -38.68
CA THR A 284 13.64 -16.62 -39.70
C THR A 284 12.89 -15.39 -39.19
N CYS A 285 13.08 -14.27 -39.87
CA CYS A 285 12.41 -12.99 -39.63
C CYS A 285 10.92 -13.04 -39.98
N ARG A 286 10.04 -12.54 -39.10
CA ARG A 286 8.90 -11.65 -39.43
C ARG A 286 8.20 -11.07 -38.19
N SER A 287 7.99 -9.76 -38.23
CA SER A 287 7.02 -8.88 -37.52
C SER A 287 6.85 -9.01 -36.00
N SER A 288 7.09 -7.88 -35.32
CA SER A 288 7.15 -7.66 -33.88
C SER A 288 5.82 -7.76 -33.14
N GLU A 289 5.59 -8.88 -32.45
CA GLU A 289 4.83 -8.93 -31.21
C GLU A 289 5.81 -9.25 -30.06
N HIS A 290 5.70 -8.53 -28.93
CA HIS A 290 6.48 -8.82 -27.73
C HIS A 290 6.00 -10.14 -27.10
N VAL A 291 6.50 -11.26 -27.62
CA VAL A 291 6.39 -12.57 -26.98
C VAL A 291 7.39 -12.62 -25.83
N ILE A 292 6.90 -12.50 -24.59
CA ILE A 292 7.71 -12.81 -23.41
C ILE A 292 8.03 -14.31 -23.47
N PRO A 293 9.31 -14.72 -23.46
CA PRO A 293 9.66 -16.14 -23.55
C PRO A 293 9.08 -16.90 -22.36
N ARG A 294 8.17 -17.84 -22.64
CA ARG A 294 7.69 -18.82 -21.67
C ARG A 294 8.84 -19.76 -21.30
N LYS A 295 9.42 -19.58 -20.12
CA LYS A 295 10.19 -20.65 -19.47
C LYS A 295 9.20 -21.75 -19.07
N VAL A 296 9.39 -22.95 -19.61
CA VAL A 296 8.67 -24.16 -19.19
C VAL A 296 9.37 -24.65 -17.92
N TYR A 297 8.67 -24.61 -16.78
CA TYR A 297 9.15 -25.13 -15.51
C TYR A 297 8.61 -26.55 -15.33
N GLU A 298 9.50 -27.53 -15.16
CA GLU A 298 9.12 -28.90 -14.81
C GLU A 298 8.90 -28.96 -13.29
N ARG A 299 7.69 -29.33 -12.86
CA ARG A 299 7.29 -29.37 -11.46
C ARG A 299 7.65 -30.73 -10.84
N ASP A 300 8.86 -30.84 -10.30
CA ASP A 300 9.18 -31.93 -9.38
C ASP A 300 8.86 -31.52 -7.94
N LEU A 301 7.63 -31.84 -7.52
CA LEU A 301 7.19 -31.71 -6.12
C LEU A 301 7.75 -32.90 -5.32
N VAL A 302 8.95 -32.73 -4.74
CA VAL A 302 9.51 -33.73 -3.83
C VAL A 302 8.80 -33.62 -2.48
N MET A 303 7.76 -34.44 -2.27
CA MET A 303 7.13 -34.58 -0.97
C MET A 303 8.03 -35.40 -0.04
N LEU A 304 8.59 -34.76 0.99
CA LEU A 304 9.10 -35.47 2.15
C LEU A 304 7.89 -35.92 2.98
N ASP A 305 7.61 -37.22 3.00
CA ASP A 305 6.58 -37.82 3.84
C ASP A 305 6.96 -37.65 5.32
N VAL A 306 6.36 -36.64 5.96
CA VAL A 306 6.43 -36.46 7.41
C VAL A 306 5.13 -37.00 7.98
N ARG A 307 5.17 -38.21 8.54
CA ARG A 307 4.02 -38.83 9.22
C ARG A 307 3.49 -37.90 10.31
N GLY A 308 2.30 -37.30 10.09
CA GLY A 308 1.64 -36.45 11.08
C GLY A 308 0.81 -35.25 10.54
N THR A 309 0.58 -35.13 9.22
CA THR A 309 -0.14 -33.98 8.66
C THR A 309 -1.64 -34.00 8.96
N SER A 310 -2.21 -32.87 9.38
CA SER A 310 -3.66 -32.67 9.52
C SER A 310 -4.37 -32.70 8.16
N ASN A 311 -5.69 -32.94 8.14
CA ASN A 311 -6.50 -33.00 6.91
C ASN A 311 -6.50 -31.69 6.09
N VAL A 312 -6.14 -30.56 6.69
CA VAL A 312 -6.08 -29.25 6.00
C VAL A 312 -4.90 -29.21 5.03
N SER A 313 -3.74 -29.74 5.44
CA SER A 313 -2.53 -29.78 4.62
C SER A 313 -2.66 -30.71 3.40
N LYS A 314 -3.38 -31.83 3.54
CA LYS A 314 -3.64 -32.76 2.42
C LYS A 314 -4.51 -32.15 1.32
N ARG A 315 -5.50 -31.32 1.69
CA ARG A 315 -6.36 -30.62 0.71
C ARG A 315 -5.60 -29.51 -0.02
N TYR A 316 -4.63 -28.87 0.62
CA TYR A 316 -3.80 -27.84 0.00
C TYR A 316 -2.87 -28.45 -1.07
N LEU A 317 -2.31 -29.64 -0.80
CA LEU A 317 -1.47 -30.37 -1.76
C LEU A 317 -2.25 -30.86 -2.99
N ALA A 318 -3.51 -31.27 -2.82
CA ALA A 318 -4.38 -31.65 -3.94
C ALA A 318 -4.84 -30.45 -4.81
N TYR A 319 -4.66 -29.22 -4.34
CA TYR A 319 -4.99 -28.01 -5.10
C TYR A 319 -3.78 -27.44 -5.86
N LEU A 320 -2.56 -27.85 -5.49
CA LEU A 320 -1.30 -27.40 -6.10
C LEU A 320 -0.70 -28.41 -7.09
N ALA A 321 -1.08 -29.69 -6.97
CA ALA A 321 -0.80 -30.75 -7.94
C ALA A 321 -1.82 -30.71 -9.08
#